data_AF-A0A5K0ZJF4-F1
#
_entry.id   AF-A0A5K0ZJF4-F1
#
_cell.length_a   1.000
_cell.length_b   1.000
_cell.length_c   1.000
_cell.angle_alpha   90.00
_cell.angle_beta   90.00
_cell.angle_gamma   90.00
#
_symmetry.space_group_name_H-M   'P 1'
#
loop_
_entity.id
_entity.type
_entity.pdbx_description
1 polymer ?
#
loop_
_entity_poly.entity_id
_entity_poly.type
_entity_poly.pdbx_seq_one_letter_code
_entity_poly.pdbx_strand_id
1 'polypeptide(L)'
;SLEKITVPICWGALVKLVKWFYSGELPLPYIGCLWNNMDVNKKLQELKIYVELSWLAGLWFLEDVEGCSLHVIKSCLMSNPHLGVGVMQMASELAQWNIVELAADYIAPLYPKMRNQGELDVLDEALLNAIRSSYVRLSLNDVS
;
A
#
# COMPACT_ATOMS: atom_id res chain seq x y z
N SER A 1 19.14 -23.85 19.56
CA SER A 1 18.18 -22.83 20.02
C SER A 1 17.20 -22.59 18.89
N LEU A 2 15.89 -22.65 19.13
CA LEU A 2 14.90 -22.21 18.14
C LEU A 2 14.96 -20.69 18.07
N GLU A 3 15.48 -20.16 16.96
CA GLU A 3 15.36 -18.74 16.64
C GLU A 3 13.89 -18.39 16.48
N LYS A 4 13.42 -17.40 17.25
CA LYS A 4 12.08 -16.85 17.09
C LYS A 4 12.10 -15.91 15.91
N ILE A 5 11.44 -16.30 14.82
CA ILE A 5 11.17 -15.41 13.70
C ILE A 5 10.09 -14.43 14.16
N THR A 6 10.44 -13.16 14.34
CA THR A 6 9.47 -12.09 14.55
C THR A 6 8.91 -11.67 13.21
N VAL A 7 7.61 -11.87 13.01
CA VAL A 7 6.90 -11.50 11.79
C VAL A 7 6.25 -10.13 12.03
N PRO A 8 6.64 -9.05 11.32
CA PRO A 8 6.17 -7.68 11.54
C PRO A 8 4.77 -7.45 10.96
N ILE A 9 3.81 -8.30 11.32
CA ILE A 9 2.41 -8.21 10.88
C ILE A 9 1.48 -8.01 12.08
N CYS A 10 0.40 -7.26 11.88
CA CYS A 10 -0.64 -7.07 12.86
C CYS A 10 -1.55 -8.30 12.95
N TRP A 11 -2.29 -8.38 14.05
CA TRP A 11 -3.28 -9.44 14.26
C TRP A 11 -4.34 -9.50 13.15
N GLY A 12 -4.73 -8.35 12.58
CA GLY A 12 -5.70 -8.27 11.48
C GLY A 12 -5.24 -9.00 10.22
N ALA A 13 -3.97 -8.85 9.85
CA ALA A 13 -3.35 -9.57 8.73
C ALA A 13 -3.35 -11.08 9.00
N LEU A 14 -2.91 -11.50 10.19
CA LEU A 14 -2.88 -12.92 10.55
C LEU A 14 -4.28 -13.55 10.52
N VAL A 15 -5.31 -12.85 11.01
CA VAL A 15 -6.70 -13.35 10.98
C VAL A 15 -7.18 -13.54 9.54
N LYS A 16 -6.88 -12.61 8.62
CA LYS A 16 -7.27 -12.75 7.21
C LYS A 16 -6.52 -13.90 6.53
N LEU A 17 -5.24 -14.09 6.83
CA LEU A 17 -4.45 -15.20 6.32
C LEU A 17 -5.00 -16.55 6.81
N VAL A 18 -5.26 -16.67 8.11
CA VAL A 18 -5.84 -17.89 8.69
C VAL A 18 -7.19 -18.18 8.04
N LYS A 19 -8.06 -17.17 7.89
CA LYS A 19 -9.33 -17.36 7.17
C LYS A 19 -9.10 -17.91 5.77
N TRP A 20 -8.18 -17.32 5.01
CA TRP A 20 -7.85 -17.82 3.67
C TRP A 20 -7.39 -19.28 3.68
N PHE A 21 -6.54 -19.70 4.63
CA PHE A 21 -6.13 -21.11 4.73
C PHE A 21 -7.31 -22.07 4.91
N TYR A 22 -8.35 -21.65 5.63
CA TYR A 22 -9.49 -22.53 5.95
C TYR A 22 -10.67 -22.37 4.98
N SER A 23 -10.82 -21.25 4.28
CA SER A 23 -11.92 -21.01 3.34
C SER A 23 -11.51 -20.99 1.87
N GLY A 24 -10.22 -20.80 1.56
CA GLY A 24 -9.73 -20.48 0.21
C GLY A 24 -10.05 -19.05 -0.24
N GLU A 25 -10.70 -18.25 0.59
CA GLU A 25 -11.17 -16.91 0.24
C GLU A 25 -10.49 -15.84 1.09
N LEU A 26 -9.84 -14.87 0.44
CA LEU A 26 -9.27 -13.73 1.14
C LEU A 26 -10.39 -12.71 1.42
N PRO A 27 -10.66 -12.33 2.68
CA PRO A 27 -11.70 -11.35 2.98
C PRO A 27 -11.38 -10.01 2.29
N LEU A 28 -12.25 -9.61 1.36
CA LEU A 28 -12.16 -8.32 0.68
C LEU A 28 -12.26 -7.16 1.69
N PRO A 29 -11.67 -6.00 1.37
CA PRO A 29 -11.81 -4.82 2.21
C PRO A 29 -13.28 -4.40 2.26
N TYR A 30 -13.63 -3.55 3.23
CA TYR A 30 -14.89 -2.85 3.16
C TYR A 30 -14.90 -2.02 1.86
N ILE A 31 -15.82 -2.32 0.93
CA ILE A 31 -16.01 -1.59 -0.33
C ILE A 31 -17.37 -0.87 -0.28
N GLY A 32 -17.48 0.27 -0.96
CA GLY A 32 -18.73 1.01 -1.12
C GLY A 32 -18.99 2.05 -0.03
N CYS A 33 -20.24 2.19 0.41
CA CYS A 33 -20.66 3.26 1.32
C CYS A 33 -19.85 3.30 2.63
N LEU A 34 -19.50 2.13 3.17
CA LEU A 34 -18.73 2.06 4.41
C LEU A 34 -17.32 2.62 4.22
N TRP A 35 -16.63 2.24 3.14
CA TRP A 35 -15.31 2.82 2.79
C TRP A 35 -15.40 4.32 2.58
N ASN A 36 -16.38 4.78 1.81
CA ASN A 36 -16.51 6.20 1.48
C ASN A 36 -16.68 7.07 2.73
N ASN A 37 -17.40 6.56 3.74
CA ASN A 37 -17.64 7.23 5.00
C ASN A 37 -16.53 7.05 6.05
N MET A 38 -15.52 6.20 5.80
CA MET A 38 -14.36 6.09 6.69
C MET A 38 -13.46 7.33 6.59
N ASP A 39 -12.97 7.78 7.74
CA ASP A 39 -11.89 8.75 7.82
C ASP A 39 -10.56 8.17 7.28
N VAL A 40 -9.64 9.07 6.96
CA VAL A 40 -8.34 8.72 6.34
C VAL A 40 -7.54 7.75 7.21
N ASN A 41 -7.53 7.92 8.53
CA ASN A 41 -6.75 7.06 9.43
C ASN A 41 -7.31 5.63 9.42
N LYS A 42 -8.64 5.47 9.47
CA LYS A 42 -9.25 4.14 9.35
C LYS A 42 -8.96 3.48 8.00
N LYS A 43 -9.02 4.24 6.90
CA LYS A 43 -8.65 3.74 5.57
C LYS A 43 -7.21 3.25 5.52
N LEU A 44 -6.29 3.99 6.14
CA LEU A 44 -4.88 3.60 6.23
C LEU A 44 -4.68 2.36 7.11
N GLN A 45 -5.41 2.22 8.22
CA GLN A 45 -5.35 0.99 9.04
C GLN A 45 -5.86 -0.24 8.29
N GLU A 46 -6.94 -0.11 7.51
CA GLU A 46 -7.41 -1.20 6.64
C GLU A 46 -6.36 -1.54 5.57
N LEU A 47 -5.75 -0.53 4.94
CA LEU A 47 -4.70 -0.74 3.94
C LEU A 47 -3.43 -1.37 4.52
N LYS A 48 -3.06 -1.03 5.76
CA LYS A 48 -1.93 -1.63 6.47
C LYS A 48 -2.01 -3.15 6.48
N ILE A 49 -3.22 -3.68 6.72
CA ILE A 49 -3.47 -5.11 6.74
C ILE A 49 -3.11 -5.75 5.39
N TYR A 50 -3.48 -5.13 4.27
CA TYR A 50 -3.18 -5.66 2.93
C TYR A 50 -1.71 -5.48 2.54
N VAL A 51 -1.06 -4.40 2.98
CA VAL A 51 0.39 -4.21 2.78
C VAL A 51 1.18 -5.29 3.52
N GLU A 52 0.84 -5.57 4.77
CA GLU A 52 1.45 -6.63 5.58
C GLU A 52 1.16 -8.03 5.03
N LEU A 53 -0.07 -8.28 4.56
CA LEU A 53 -0.44 -9.54 3.91
C LEU A 53 0.34 -9.77 2.62
N SER A 54 0.49 -8.74 1.78
CA SER A 54 1.28 -8.83 0.55
C SER A 54 2.72 -9.24 0.86
N TRP A 55 3.34 -8.61 1.86
CA TRP A 55 4.72 -8.93 2.28
C TRP A 55 4.85 -10.37 2.74
N LEU A 56 3.95 -10.81 3.63
CA LEU A 56 4.00 -12.15 4.19
C LEU A 56 3.71 -13.21 3.12
N ALA A 57 2.75 -12.95 2.24
CA ALA A 57 2.40 -13.84 1.15
C ALA A 57 3.58 -14.01 0.18
N GLY A 58 4.28 -12.92 -0.17
CA GLY A 58 5.51 -13.00 -0.97
C GLY A 58 6.61 -13.80 -0.27
N LEU A 59 6.79 -13.61 1.05
CA LEU A 59 7.76 -14.38 1.84
C LEU A 59 7.44 -15.88 1.87
N TRP A 60 6.16 -16.25 1.85
CA TRP A 60 5.68 -17.64 1.95
C TRP A 60 5.28 -18.24 0.60
N PHE A 61 5.52 -17.55 -0.51
CA PHE A 61 5.15 -17.98 -1.86
C PHE A 61 3.64 -18.28 -2.01
N LEU A 62 2.79 -17.48 -1.37
CA LEU A 62 1.33 -17.56 -1.47
C LEU A 62 0.83 -16.58 -2.55
N GLU A 63 1.10 -16.89 -3.81
CA GLU A 63 0.87 -16.00 -4.96
C GLU A 63 -0.57 -15.46 -5.05
N ASP A 64 -1.58 -16.30 -4.76
CA ASP A 64 -2.99 -15.88 -4.75
C ASP A 64 -3.26 -14.80 -3.69
N VAL A 65 -2.69 -14.95 -2.50
CA VAL A 65 -2.86 -14.00 -1.39
C VAL A 65 -2.13 -12.70 -1.68
N GLU A 66 -0.93 -12.78 -2.22
CA GLU A 66 -0.15 -11.61 -2.64
C GLU A 66 -0.91 -10.85 -3.74
N GLY A 67 -1.34 -11.54 -4.79
CA GLY A 67 -2.09 -10.96 -5.91
C GLY A 67 -3.40 -10.29 -5.46
N CYS A 68 -4.18 -10.95 -4.61
CA CYS A 68 -5.40 -10.35 -4.05
C CYS A 68 -5.10 -9.12 -3.18
N SER A 69 -4.04 -9.16 -2.38
CA SER A 69 -3.66 -8.04 -1.51
C SER A 69 -3.21 -6.82 -2.32
N LEU A 70 -2.37 -7.04 -3.35
CA LEU A 70 -1.95 -6.00 -4.28
C LEU A 70 -3.14 -5.40 -5.05
N HIS A 71 -4.09 -6.23 -5.48
CA HIS A 71 -5.29 -5.77 -6.16
C HIS A 71 -6.13 -4.82 -5.30
N VAL A 72 -6.28 -5.13 -4.00
CA VAL A 72 -6.98 -4.27 -3.05
C VAL A 72 -6.27 -2.93 -2.89
N ILE A 73 -4.96 -2.94 -2.66
CA ILE A 73 -4.16 -1.71 -2.51
C ILE A 73 -4.32 -0.83 -3.74
N LYS A 74 -4.16 -1.41 -4.93
CA LYS A 74 -4.32 -0.72 -6.22
C LYS A 74 -5.70 -0.09 -6.36
N SER A 75 -6.75 -0.83 -6.04
CA SER A 75 -8.14 -0.35 -6.16
C SER A 75 -8.43 0.82 -5.22
N CYS A 76 -7.90 0.76 -3.99
CA CYS A 76 -8.03 1.84 -3.02
C CYS A 76 -7.26 3.10 -3.44
N LEU A 77 -6.03 2.96 -3.94
CA LEU A 77 -5.23 4.09 -4.42
C LEU A 77 -5.83 4.75 -5.67
N MET A 78 -6.36 3.95 -6.59
CA MET A 78 -7.07 4.46 -7.77
C MET A 78 -8.29 5.30 -7.38
N SER A 79 -9.01 4.88 -6.32
CA SER A 79 -10.21 5.58 -5.86
C SER A 79 -9.89 6.80 -4.99
N ASN A 80 -8.76 6.79 -4.26
CA ASN A 80 -8.34 7.87 -3.39
C ASN A 80 -6.80 7.98 -3.33
N PRO A 81 -6.19 8.65 -4.32
CA PRO A 81 -4.73 8.75 -4.42
C PRO A 81 -4.06 9.41 -3.20
N HIS A 82 -4.76 10.25 -2.44
CA HIS A 82 -4.22 10.90 -1.23
C HIS A 82 -3.79 9.90 -0.14
N LEU A 83 -4.24 8.64 -0.21
CA LEU A 83 -3.76 7.58 0.68
C LEU A 83 -2.32 7.12 0.36
N GLY A 84 -1.80 7.50 -0.81
CA GLY A 84 -0.52 7.00 -1.33
C GLY A 84 0.67 7.28 -0.42
N VAL A 85 0.78 8.46 0.18
CA VAL A 85 1.87 8.80 1.13
C VAL A 85 1.90 7.81 2.30
N GLY A 86 0.74 7.55 2.90
CA GLY A 86 0.64 6.59 4.01
C GLY A 86 0.94 5.16 3.57
N VAL A 87 0.49 4.75 2.37
CA VAL A 87 0.80 3.42 1.81
C VAL A 87 2.30 3.27 1.55
N MET A 88 2.96 4.29 1.01
CA MET A 88 4.42 4.28 0.78
C MET A 88 5.18 4.11 2.08
N GLN A 89 4.81 4.83 3.14
CA GLN A 89 5.45 4.70 4.45
C GLN A 89 5.32 3.26 4.97
N MET A 90 4.10 2.71 5.00
CA MET A 90 3.87 1.32 5.45
C MET A 90 4.63 0.28 4.61
N ALA A 91 4.67 0.46 3.28
CA ALA A 91 5.38 -0.44 2.38
C ALA A 91 6.91 -0.36 2.58
N SER A 92 7.44 0.83 2.83
CA SER A 92 8.87 1.06 3.05
C SER A 92 9.38 0.39 4.34
N GLU A 93 8.56 0.36 5.40
CA GLU A 93 8.87 -0.35 6.65
C GLU A 93 9.08 -1.85 6.43
N LEU A 94 8.46 -2.41 5.39
CA LEU A 94 8.55 -3.82 5.00
C LEU A 94 9.45 -4.05 3.77
N ALA A 95 10.18 -3.02 3.32
CA ALA A 95 11.02 -3.04 2.13
C ALA A 95 10.29 -3.44 0.83
N GLN A 96 8.97 -3.22 0.75
CA GLN A 96 8.15 -3.54 -0.42
C GLN A 96 8.19 -2.42 -1.47
N TRP A 97 9.34 -2.28 -2.14
CA TRP A 97 9.56 -1.22 -3.13
C TRP A 97 8.60 -1.27 -4.32
N ASN A 98 8.13 -2.45 -4.71
CA ASN A 98 7.07 -2.61 -5.70
C ASN A 98 5.77 -1.86 -5.31
N ILE A 99 5.38 -1.89 -4.03
CA ILE A 99 4.20 -1.16 -3.54
C ILE A 99 4.51 0.33 -3.40
N VAL A 100 5.74 0.69 -2.99
CA VAL A 100 6.17 2.10 -2.93
C VAL A 100 6.09 2.74 -4.31
N GLU A 101 6.63 2.08 -5.34
CA GLU A 101 6.60 2.56 -6.74
C GLU A 101 5.17 2.63 -7.27
N LEU A 102 4.35 1.60 -7.00
CA LEU A 102 2.93 1.62 -7.36
C LEU A 102 2.20 2.83 -6.76
N ALA A 103 2.41 3.09 -5.46
CA ALA A 103 1.79 4.23 -4.79
C ALA A 103 2.33 5.57 -5.30
N ALA A 104 3.64 5.66 -5.57
CA ALA A 104 4.28 6.82 -6.19
C ALA A 104 3.65 7.16 -7.55
N ASP A 105 3.33 6.15 -8.36
CA ASP A 105 2.67 6.33 -9.66
C ASP A 105 1.27 6.92 -9.54
N TYR A 106 0.49 6.50 -8.54
CA TYR A 106 -0.84 7.05 -8.29
C TYR A 106 -0.80 8.50 -7.76
N ILE A 107 0.21 8.87 -6.98
CA ILE A 107 0.34 10.22 -6.43
C ILE A 107 1.14 11.18 -7.30
N ALA A 108 1.88 10.67 -8.29
CA ALA A 108 2.66 11.49 -9.21
C ALA A 108 1.87 12.68 -9.79
N PRO A 109 0.64 12.53 -10.32
CA PRO A 109 -0.14 13.67 -10.81
C PRO A 109 -0.42 14.76 -9.77
N LEU A 110 -0.39 14.42 -8.47
CA LEU A 110 -0.66 15.33 -7.36
C LEU A 110 0.61 15.96 -6.78
N TYR A 111 1.80 15.51 -7.21
CA TYR A 111 3.08 15.89 -6.63
C TYR A 111 3.29 17.40 -6.48
N PRO A 112 3.08 18.25 -7.52
CA PRO A 112 3.31 19.69 -7.38
C PRO A 112 2.43 20.34 -6.30
N LYS A 113 1.16 19.89 -6.22
CA LYS A 113 0.20 20.40 -5.25
C LYS A 113 0.58 19.97 -3.82
N MET A 114 0.85 18.68 -3.62
CA MET A 114 1.22 18.13 -2.31
C MET A 114 2.52 18.74 -1.79
N ARG A 115 3.51 18.94 -2.66
CA ARG A 115 4.76 19.64 -2.33
C ARG A 115 4.51 21.05 -1.82
N ASN A 116 3.66 21.82 -2.50
CA ASN A 116 3.37 23.20 -2.11
C ASN A 116 2.55 23.28 -0.80
N GLN A 117 1.85 22.21 -0.43
CA GLN A 117 1.07 22.12 0.81
C GLN A 117 1.87 21.56 1.99
N GLY A 118 3.14 21.16 1.79
CA GLY A 118 3.96 20.54 2.84
C GLY A 118 3.54 19.10 3.18
N GLU A 119 2.66 18.47 2.39
CA GLU A 119 2.15 17.11 2.66
C GLU A 119 3.24 16.04 2.50
N LEU A 120 4.36 16.38 1.85
CA LEU A 120 5.46 15.46 1.56
C LEU A 120 6.61 15.57 2.58
N ASP A 121 6.56 16.53 3.52
CA ASP A 121 7.65 16.78 4.48
C ASP A 121 7.84 15.62 5.47
N VAL A 122 6.85 14.73 5.57
CA VAL A 122 6.88 13.51 6.40
C VAL A 122 7.65 12.35 5.76
N LEU A 123 8.03 12.48 4.49
CA LEU A 123 8.71 11.44 3.73
C LEU A 123 10.23 11.62 3.78
N ASP A 124 10.95 10.50 3.84
CA ASP A 124 12.39 10.50 3.63
C ASP A 124 12.75 10.76 2.14
N GLU A 125 14.03 11.02 1.87
CA GLU A 125 14.49 11.30 0.51
C GLU A 125 14.30 10.14 -0.46
N ALA A 126 14.33 8.89 0.00
CA ALA A 126 14.15 7.74 -0.88
C ALA A 126 12.69 7.68 -1.38
N LEU A 127 11.72 7.88 -0.49
CA LEU A 127 10.30 7.97 -0.84
C LEU A 127 10.01 9.20 -1.69
N LEU A 128 10.57 10.37 -1.35
CA LEU A 128 10.45 11.57 -2.18
C LEU A 128 10.98 11.35 -3.60
N ASN A 129 12.11 10.66 -3.74
CA ASN A 129 12.70 10.37 -5.05
C ASN A 129 11.86 9.41 -5.87
N ALA A 130 11.17 8.44 -5.25
CA ALA A 130 10.20 7.60 -5.95
C ALA A 130 9.09 8.45 -6.59
N ILE A 131 8.50 9.38 -5.83
CA ILE A 131 7.44 10.29 -6.32
C ILE A 131 7.96 11.17 -7.45
N ARG A 132 9.11 11.81 -7.25
CA ARG A 132 9.74 12.68 -8.25
C ARG A 132 10.00 11.92 -9.55
N SER A 133 10.52 10.71 -9.45
CA SER A 133 10.79 9.86 -10.61
C SER A 133 9.51 9.49 -11.35
N SER A 134 8.45 9.10 -10.63
CA SER A 134 7.14 8.82 -11.22
C SER A 134 6.52 10.05 -11.88
N TYR A 135 6.64 11.23 -11.27
CA TYR A 135 6.18 12.49 -11.85
C TYR A 135 6.94 12.89 -13.13
N VAL A 136 8.26 12.70 -13.16
CA VAL A 136 9.07 12.94 -14.37
C VAL A 136 8.65 12.00 -15.49
N ARG A 137 8.48 10.70 -15.22
CA ARG A 137 8.01 9.74 -16.23
C ARG A 137 6.64 10.10 -16.76
N LEU A 138 5.70 10.47 -15.89
CA LEU A 138 4.36 10.92 -16.28
C LEU A 138 4.44 12.12 -17.23
N SER A 139 5.23 13.13 -16.84
CA SER A 139 5.38 14.37 -17.62
C SER A 139 6.02 14.13 -19.00
N LEU A 140 6.91 13.14 -19.12
CA LEU A 140 7.52 12.78 -20.41
C LEU A 140 6.52 12.07 -21.33
N ASN A 141 5.63 11.25 -20.77
CA ASN A 141 4.60 10.52 -21.53
C ASN A 141 3.44 11.43 -22.00
N ASP A 142 3.16 12.53 -21.29
CA ASP A 142 2.14 13.50 -21.71
C ASP A 142 2.62 14.42 -22.86
N VAL A 143 3.92 14.44 -23.15
CA VAL A 143 4.54 15.28 -24.19
C VAL A 143 4.80 14.50 -25.50
N SER A 144 4.57 13.18 -25.49
CA SER A 144 4.72 12.26 -26.64
C SER A 144 3.38 11.88 -27.27
#